data_AF-A0A2D9Y8S6-F1
#
_entry.id   AF-A0A2D9Y8S6-F1
#
_cell.length_a   1.000
_cell.length_b   1.000
_cell.length_c   1.000
_cell.angle_alpha   90.00
_cell.angle_beta   90.00
_cell.angle_gamma   90.00
#
_symmetry.space_group_name_H-M   'P 1'
#
loop_
_entity.id
_entity.type
_entity.pdbx_description
1 polymer ?
#
loop_
_entity_poly.entity_id
_entity_poly.type
_entity_poly.pdbx_seq_one_letter_code
_entity_poly.pdbx_strand_id
1 'polypeptide(L)'
;MISWDKSQLPKPTRDPDKVVNDIDRWGYGLLEDALREPLLTKIKTRLLEQAAAELKAGFAFEDGGPSPRWGEFRDPDGNLRSEAFKAANGGINQRVWLLPNKGEEFLDVLEIDRMHRLVAHVLGEEYQLSSFSSNIAKPGGMRMDLHTDQWWAPEPTRPGRRNLPVGSMTRKKFDCDLEFTEKKASIAPAACSNVIFMMNDFTEANGGTRLVPGSHMFGRHPDAVEDKDIETVAAEGNEGTALITDGRVWHGTGANITNENRIAMLLTFCGPQYRPQVNFPMAIDKEILKSASDRQKAMFGLKIWWGYGRTGNPNLDFINPEEKALGKLTLNQKN
;
A
#
# COMPACT_ATOMS: atom_id res chain seq x y z
N MET A 1 -8.26 22.17 10.47
CA MET A 1 -8.55 21.47 9.19
C MET A 1 -8.38 22.48 8.06
N ILE A 2 -7.82 22.05 6.92
CA ILE A 2 -7.79 22.88 5.71
C ILE A 2 -9.21 22.83 5.13
N SER A 3 -9.88 23.97 5.02
CA SER A 3 -11.15 24.03 4.27
C SER A 3 -10.84 23.88 2.79
N TRP A 4 -11.64 23.08 2.09
CA TRP A 4 -11.49 22.87 0.66
C TRP A 4 -12.82 23.00 -0.06
N ASP A 5 -12.74 23.47 -1.31
CA ASP A 5 -13.83 23.40 -2.26
C ASP A 5 -13.49 22.36 -3.33
N LYS A 6 -14.50 21.62 -3.82
CA LYS A 6 -14.29 20.54 -4.79
C LYS A 6 -13.58 21.01 -6.07
N SER A 7 -13.71 22.28 -6.46
CA SER A 7 -13.03 22.82 -7.64
C SER A 7 -11.51 22.90 -7.50
N GLN A 8 -10.99 22.93 -6.26
CA GLN A 8 -9.56 23.06 -5.95
C GLN A 8 -8.87 21.71 -5.77
N LEU A 9 -9.65 20.63 -5.64
CA LEU A 9 -9.13 19.31 -5.36
C LEU A 9 -8.40 18.72 -6.59
N PRO A 10 -7.45 17.81 -6.36
CA PRO A 10 -6.74 17.12 -7.43
C PRO A 10 -7.71 16.48 -8.43
N LYS A 11 -7.43 16.68 -9.72
CA LYS A 11 -8.08 16.03 -10.86
C LYS A 11 -7.03 15.27 -11.66
N PRO A 12 -7.39 14.20 -12.38
CA PRO A 12 -6.45 13.50 -13.26
C PRO A 12 -5.73 14.49 -14.18
N THR A 13 -4.41 14.38 -14.23
CA THR A 13 -3.57 15.21 -15.09
C THR A 13 -2.34 14.44 -15.56
N ARG A 14 -1.87 14.75 -16.76
CA ARG A 14 -0.61 14.19 -17.29
C ARG A 14 0.63 14.91 -16.76
N ASP A 15 0.48 16.08 -16.15
CA ASP A 15 1.58 16.90 -15.63
C ASP A 15 2.07 16.39 -14.27
N PRO A 16 3.28 15.79 -14.19
CA PRO A 16 3.81 15.25 -12.94
C PRO A 16 4.09 16.34 -11.89
N ASP A 17 4.42 17.57 -12.30
CA ASP A 17 4.69 18.65 -11.35
C ASP A 17 3.39 19.15 -10.71
N LYS A 18 2.28 19.15 -11.45
CA LYS A 18 0.97 19.34 -10.86
C LYS A 18 0.62 18.25 -9.86
N VAL A 19 0.90 16.98 -10.17
CA VAL A 19 0.64 15.86 -9.25
C VAL A 19 1.47 15.99 -7.97
N VAL A 20 2.74 16.38 -8.07
CA VAL A 20 3.60 16.69 -6.92
C VAL A 20 2.99 17.77 -6.03
N ASN A 21 2.60 18.91 -6.61
CA ASN A 21 1.97 20.00 -5.86
C ASN A 21 0.65 19.58 -5.20
N ASP A 22 -0.12 18.74 -5.88
CA ASP A 22 -1.37 18.19 -5.36
C ASP A 22 -1.11 17.26 -4.16
N ILE A 23 -0.07 16.40 -4.22
CA ILE A 23 0.36 15.55 -3.10
C ILE A 23 0.77 16.40 -1.89
N ASP A 24 1.60 17.42 -2.09
CA ASP A 24 2.08 18.27 -0.99
C ASP A 24 0.92 18.99 -0.29
N ARG A 25 0.00 19.54 -1.09
CA ARG A 25 -1.12 20.34 -0.58
C ARG A 25 -2.23 19.49 0.03
N TRP A 26 -2.58 18.37 -0.61
CA TRP A 26 -3.80 17.62 -0.30
C TRP A 26 -3.54 16.21 0.24
N GLY A 27 -2.30 15.74 0.24
CA GLY A 27 -1.90 14.41 0.67
C GLY A 27 -2.09 13.34 -0.41
N TYR A 28 -2.54 13.73 -1.61
CA TYR A 28 -2.71 12.83 -2.75
C TYR A 28 -2.71 13.59 -4.09
N GLY A 29 -2.45 12.87 -5.18
CA GLY A 29 -2.56 13.38 -6.54
C GLY A 29 -2.96 12.29 -7.54
N LEU A 30 -3.43 12.69 -8.72
CA LEU A 30 -3.96 11.79 -9.75
C LEU A 30 -3.17 11.93 -11.05
N LEU A 31 -2.39 10.90 -11.38
CA LEU A 31 -1.62 10.83 -12.61
C LEU A 31 -2.44 10.16 -13.72
N GLU A 32 -2.86 10.95 -14.70
CA GLU A 32 -3.54 10.44 -15.89
C GLU A 32 -2.55 9.69 -16.79
N ASP A 33 -3.07 8.64 -17.43
CA ASP A 33 -2.32 7.72 -18.29
C ASP A 33 -1.03 7.22 -17.65
N ALA A 34 -1.13 6.84 -16.37
CA ALA A 34 -0.03 6.26 -15.63
C ALA A 34 0.27 4.84 -16.14
N LEU A 35 -0.78 4.07 -16.44
CA LEU A 35 -0.71 2.86 -17.27
C LEU A 35 -1.23 3.18 -18.67
N ARG A 36 -0.49 2.73 -19.69
CA ARG A 36 -0.79 3.00 -21.10
C ARG A 36 -0.79 1.70 -21.89
N GLU A 37 -1.40 1.73 -23.06
CA GLU A 37 -1.32 0.62 -24.00
C GLU A 37 0.13 0.42 -24.52
N PRO A 38 0.55 -0.83 -24.79
CA PRO A 38 -0.23 -2.07 -24.66
C PRO A 38 -0.23 -2.68 -23.24
N LEU A 39 0.50 -2.09 -22.29
CA LEU A 39 0.69 -2.65 -20.95
C LEU A 39 -0.60 -2.69 -20.13
N LEU A 40 -1.44 -1.65 -20.24
CA LEU A 40 -2.75 -1.58 -19.58
C LEU A 40 -3.62 -2.80 -19.91
N THR A 41 -3.84 -3.08 -21.20
CA THR A 41 -4.63 -4.24 -21.62
C THR A 41 -4.01 -5.56 -21.16
N LYS A 42 -2.68 -5.71 -21.24
CA LYS A 42 -1.99 -6.92 -20.79
C LYS A 42 -2.21 -7.19 -19.30
N ILE A 43 -1.97 -6.20 -18.44
CA ILE A 43 -2.14 -6.31 -16.98
C ILE A 43 -3.58 -6.65 -16.64
N LYS A 44 -4.55 -5.93 -17.23
CA LYS A 44 -5.97 -6.17 -16.95
C LYS A 44 -6.38 -7.58 -17.33
N THR A 45 -5.98 -8.04 -18.51
CA THR A 45 -6.26 -9.40 -19.01
C THR A 45 -5.67 -10.43 -18.06
N ARG A 46 -4.36 -10.33 -17.76
CA ARG A 46 -3.69 -11.27 -16.86
C ARG A 46 -4.33 -11.29 -15.47
N LEU A 47 -4.61 -10.12 -14.91
CA LEU A 47 -5.22 -9.99 -13.59
C LEU A 47 -6.57 -10.70 -13.52
N LEU A 48 -7.44 -10.49 -14.51
CA LEU A 48 -8.76 -11.12 -14.54
C LEU A 48 -8.68 -12.63 -14.76
N GLU A 49 -7.78 -13.09 -15.63
CA GLU A 49 -7.52 -14.52 -15.82
C GLU A 49 -7.02 -15.18 -14.53
N GLN A 50 -6.08 -14.54 -13.83
CA GLN A 50 -5.54 -15.02 -12.56
C GLN A 50 -6.61 -15.04 -11.47
N ALA A 51 -7.43 -13.99 -11.36
CA ALA A 51 -8.53 -13.93 -10.41
C ALA A 51 -9.56 -15.05 -10.64
N ALA A 52 -9.93 -15.29 -11.91
CA ALA A 52 -10.84 -16.37 -12.29
C ALA A 52 -10.23 -17.76 -12.03
N ALA A 53 -8.94 -17.95 -12.29
CA ALA A 53 -8.24 -19.20 -12.02
C ALA A 53 -8.16 -19.50 -10.50
N GLU A 54 -7.88 -18.50 -9.67
CA GLU A 54 -7.87 -18.64 -8.21
C GLU A 54 -9.24 -19.01 -7.65
N LEU A 55 -10.32 -18.41 -8.19
CA LEU A 55 -11.69 -18.79 -7.84
C LEU A 55 -11.98 -20.24 -8.20
N LYS A 56 -11.70 -20.62 -9.45
CA LYS A 56 -11.95 -21.98 -9.95
C LYS A 56 -11.16 -23.05 -9.17
N ALA A 57 -9.96 -22.72 -8.73
CA ALA A 57 -9.10 -23.62 -7.95
C ALA A 57 -9.40 -23.60 -6.44
N GLY A 58 -10.26 -22.70 -5.95
CA GLY A 58 -10.59 -22.57 -4.52
C GLY A 58 -9.53 -21.86 -3.68
N PHE A 59 -8.64 -21.09 -4.31
CA PHE A 59 -7.59 -20.29 -3.64
C PHE A 59 -7.95 -18.81 -3.45
N ALA A 60 -9.08 -18.36 -4.00
CA ALA A 60 -9.50 -16.97 -3.90
C ALA A 60 -9.66 -16.52 -2.44
N PHE A 61 -9.04 -15.39 -2.12
CA PHE A 61 -9.24 -14.70 -0.85
C PHE A 61 -10.36 -13.67 -1.02
N GLU A 62 -11.42 -13.78 -0.22
CA GLU A 62 -12.60 -12.92 -0.36
C GLU A 62 -12.98 -12.20 0.95
N ASP A 63 -13.17 -10.88 0.91
CA ASP A 63 -13.48 -10.02 2.08
C ASP A 63 -14.67 -9.07 1.82
N GLY A 64 -14.95 -8.15 2.75
CA GLY A 64 -15.91 -7.06 2.54
C GLY A 64 -17.37 -7.43 2.79
N GLY A 65 -17.62 -8.56 3.47
CA GLY A 65 -18.95 -8.98 3.91
C GLY A 65 -19.37 -8.42 5.28
N PRO A 66 -20.58 -8.75 5.77
CA PRO A 66 -21.06 -8.32 7.09
C PRO A 66 -20.19 -8.81 8.26
N SER A 67 -19.51 -9.95 8.11
CA SER A 67 -18.68 -10.61 9.13
C SER A 67 -17.16 -10.64 8.83
N PRO A 68 -16.70 -10.76 7.55
CA PRO A 68 -15.29 -10.60 7.22
C PRO A 68 -14.98 -9.15 6.79
N ARG A 69 -14.73 -8.27 7.77
CA ARG A 69 -14.19 -6.92 7.49
C ARG A 69 -12.68 -6.98 7.27
N TRP A 70 -12.18 -6.16 6.34
CA TRP A 70 -10.73 -6.05 6.10
C TRP A 70 -9.99 -5.60 7.36
N GLY A 71 -8.88 -6.26 7.70
CA GLY A 71 -8.08 -5.98 8.88
C GLY A 71 -8.43 -6.79 10.12
N GLU A 72 -9.54 -7.53 10.14
CA GLU A 72 -9.98 -8.39 11.24
C GLU A 72 -9.47 -9.84 11.10
N PHE A 73 -8.16 -10.01 10.90
CA PHE A 73 -7.55 -11.33 10.68
C PHE A 73 -7.54 -12.23 11.91
N ARG A 74 -7.81 -11.67 13.09
CA ARG A 74 -7.83 -12.40 14.36
C ARG A 74 -9.15 -12.22 15.08
N ASP A 75 -9.56 -13.24 15.82
CA ASP A 75 -10.70 -13.20 16.74
C ASP A 75 -10.33 -12.45 18.05
N PRO A 76 -11.29 -12.22 18.97
CA PRO A 76 -11.02 -11.55 20.26
C PRO A 76 -9.97 -12.26 21.13
N ASP A 77 -9.79 -13.57 20.96
CA ASP A 77 -8.81 -14.39 21.67
C ASP A 77 -7.42 -14.35 21.00
N GLY A 78 -7.32 -13.69 19.84
CA GLY A 78 -6.08 -13.51 19.09
C GLY A 78 -5.76 -14.65 18.13
N ASN A 79 -6.65 -15.62 17.88
CA ASN A 79 -6.43 -16.70 16.91
C ASN A 79 -6.68 -16.23 15.48
N LEU A 80 -5.97 -16.81 14.51
CA LEU A 80 -6.17 -16.47 13.09
C LEU A 80 -7.51 -16.99 12.57
N ARG A 81 -8.26 -16.11 11.89
CA ARG A 81 -9.54 -16.43 11.24
C ARG A 81 -9.36 -16.82 9.77
N SER A 82 -8.50 -17.80 9.47
CA SER A 82 -8.15 -18.15 8.07
C SER A 82 -9.36 -18.55 7.23
N GLU A 83 -10.35 -19.21 7.83
CA GLU A 83 -11.55 -19.68 7.11
C GLU A 83 -12.55 -18.56 6.83
N ALA A 84 -12.47 -17.41 7.50
CA ALA A 84 -13.47 -16.35 7.39
C ALA A 84 -13.46 -15.62 6.03
N PHE A 85 -12.37 -15.71 5.27
CA PHE A 85 -12.14 -14.92 4.06
C PHE A 85 -12.43 -15.71 2.77
N LYS A 86 -13.65 -16.24 2.67
CA LYS A 86 -14.18 -17.03 1.54
C LYS A 86 -15.58 -16.55 1.18
N ALA A 87 -16.02 -16.71 -0.08
CA ALA A 87 -17.41 -16.42 -0.49
C ALA A 87 -18.46 -17.09 0.40
N ALA A 88 -18.23 -18.35 0.79
CA ALA A 88 -19.15 -19.09 1.66
C ALA A 88 -19.41 -18.41 3.02
N ASN A 89 -18.52 -17.52 3.46
CA ASN A 89 -18.59 -16.80 4.74
C ASN A 89 -18.92 -15.32 4.57
N GLY A 90 -19.46 -14.94 3.40
CA GLY A 90 -19.95 -13.60 3.12
C GLY A 90 -18.93 -12.66 2.46
N GLY A 91 -17.74 -13.14 2.08
CA GLY A 91 -16.81 -12.34 1.27
C GLY A 91 -17.40 -11.97 -0.09
N ILE A 92 -17.42 -10.68 -0.42
CA ILE A 92 -17.96 -10.14 -1.68
C ILE A 92 -16.81 -9.73 -2.60
N ASN A 93 -15.81 -9.05 -2.05
CA ASN A 93 -14.67 -8.56 -2.81
C ASN A 93 -13.59 -9.63 -2.91
N GLN A 94 -12.87 -9.70 -4.02
CA GLN A 94 -11.75 -10.61 -4.19
C GLN A 94 -10.42 -9.87 -4.13
N ARG A 95 -9.44 -10.42 -3.40
CA ARG A 95 -8.07 -9.92 -3.39
C ARG A 95 -7.12 -10.88 -4.08
N VAL A 96 -6.31 -10.35 -4.99
CA VAL A 96 -5.27 -11.10 -5.70
C VAL A 96 -3.91 -10.67 -5.16
N TRP A 97 -3.27 -11.54 -4.40
CA TRP A 97 -2.02 -11.25 -3.68
C TRP A 97 -0.76 -11.50 -4.51
N LEU A 98 0.37 -10.90 -4.14
CA LEU A 98 1.69 -11.23 -4.68
C LEU A 98 1.73 -11.23 -6.23
N LEU A 99 1.24 -10.14 -6.82
CA LEU A 99 1.13 -9.99 -8.27
C LEU A 99 2.44 -10.21 -9.05
N PRO A 100 3.63 -9.83 -8.54
CA PRO A 100 4.89 -10.12 -9.24
C PRO A 100 5.09 -11.60 -9.64
N ASN A 101 4.53 -12.56 -8.89
CA ASN A 101 4.64 -13.99 -9.23
C ASN A 101 3.61 -14.47 -10.26
N LYS A 102 2.72 -13.59 -10.73
CA LYS A 102 1.50 -13.96 -11.46
C LYS A 102 1.51 -13.57 -12.93
N GLY A 103 2.59 -12.93 -13.39
CA GLY A 103 2.75 -12.48 -14.77
C GLY A 103 3.86 -11.47 -14.94
N GLU A 104 4.55 -11.50 -16.10
CA GLU A 104 5.64 -10.57 -16.43
C GLU A 104 5.14 -9.12 -16.51
N GLU A 105 3.92 -8.91 -17.02
CA GLU A 105 3.27 -7.60 -17.05
C GLU A 105 3.14 -6.91 -15.68
N PHE A 106 3.15 -7.66 -14.56
CA PHE A 106 3.21 -7.02 -13.23
C PHE A 106 4.63 -6.57 -12.87
N LEU A 107 5.66 -7.24 -13.36
CA LEU A 107 7.06 -6.81 -13.21
C LEU A 107 7.33 -5.55 -14.05
N ASP A 108 6.71 -5.44 -15.22
CA ASP A 108 6.79 -4.23 -16.08
C ASP A 108 6.23 -2.98 -15.38
N VAL A 109 5.25 -3.13 -14.47
CA VAL A 109 4.73 -1.99 -13.66
C VAL A 109 5.83 -1.39 -12.78
N LEU A 110 6.75 -2.22 -12.28
CA LEU A 110 7.87 -1.80 -11.45
C LEU A 110 8.97 -1.08 -12.25
N GLU A 111 8.76 -0.85 -13.55
CA GLU A 111 9.68 -0.11 -14.42
C GLU A 111 9.10 1.24 -14.89
N ILE A 112 7.92 1.64 -14.39
CA ILE A 112 7.26 2.88 -14.81
C ILE A 112 7.94 4.10 -14.17
N ASP A 113 8.79 4.80 -14.92
CA ASP A 113 9.56 5.96 -14.43
C ASP A 113 8.69 7.08 -13.83
N ARG A 114 7.52 7.37 -14.45
CA ARG A 114 6.60 8.40 -13.94
C ARG A 114 6.05 8.06 -12.56
N MET A 115 5.82 6.78 -12.27
CA MET A 115 5.40 6.31 -10.96
C MET A 115 6.54 6.54 -9.96
N HIS A 116 7.75 6.10 -10.31
CA HIS A 116 8.92 6.23 -9.45
C HIS A 116 9.25 7.69 -9.12
N ARG A 117 9.09 8.62 -10.06
CA ARG A 117 9.24 10.07 -9.80
C ARG A 117 8.31 10.55 -8.69
N LEU A 118 7.04 10.14 -8.70
CA LEU A 118 6.05 10.59 -7.72
C LEU A 118 6.21 9.90 -6.36
N VAL A 119 6.57 8.61 -6.35
CA VAL A 119 6.89 7.90 -5.10
C VAL A 119 8.16 8.48 -4.47
N ALA A 120 9.18 8.79 -5.27
CA ALA A 120 10.42 9.41 -4.80
C ALA A 120 10.19 10.82 -4.24
N HIS A 121 9.23 11.58 -4.77
CA HIS A 121 8.82 12.85 -4.16
C HIS A 121 8.34 12.67 -2.71
N VAL A 122 7.63 11.58 -2.41
CA VAL A 122 7.11 11.30 -1.06
C VAL A 122 8.16 10.69 -0.13
N LEU A 123 8.98 9.75 -0.63
CA LEU A 123 9.85 8.90 0.19
C LEU A 123 11.35 9.18 0.05
N GLY A 124 11.74 10.02 -0.91
CA GLY A 124 13.13 10.18 -1.35
C GLY A 124 13.56 9.13 -2.37
N GLU A 125 14.83 9.16 -2.76
CA GLU A 125 15.38 8.33 -3.85
C GLU A 125 15.49 6.84 -3.53
N GLU A 126 15.49 6.48 -2.23
CA GLU A 126 15.64 5.09 -1.77
C GLU A 126 14.37 4.63 -1.06
N TYR A 127 13.72 3.62 -1.61
CA TYR A 127 12.52 2.98 -1.05
C TYR A 127 12.39 1.56 -1.61
N GLN A 128 11.47 0.80 -1.04
CA GLN A 128 11.16 -0.58 -1.44
C GLN A 128 9.65 -0.84 -1.45
N LEU A 129 9.26 -1.92 -2.09
CA LEU A 129 7.88 -2.38 -2.13
C LEU A 129 7.53 -3.01 -0.77
N SER A 130 6.43 -2.56 -0.19
CA SER A 130 5.83 -3.13 1.02
C SER A 130 4.83 -4.22 0.67
N SER A 131 4.01 -4.00 -0.36
CA SER A 131 3.05 -4.97 -0.90
C SER A 131 2.67 -4.64 -2.35
N PHE A 132 2.23 -5.66 -3.08
CA PHE A 132 1.69 -5.51 -4.45
C PHE A 132 0.59 -6.53 -4.69
N SER A 133 -0.64 -6.02 -4.82
CA SER A 133 -1.86 -6.81 -4.87
C SER A 133 -2.94 -6.12 -5.71
N SER A 134 -4.06 -6.79 -5.92
CA SER A 134 -5.25 -6.20 -6.53
C SER A 134 -6.47 -6.43 -5.65
N ASN A 135 -7.42 -5.50 -5.70
CA ASN A 135 -8.72 -5.60 -5.06
C ASN A 135 -9.83 -5.44 -6.11
N ILE A 136 -10.70 -6.44 -6.21
CA ILE A 136 -11.89 -6.45 -7.06
C ILE A 136 -13.10 -6.25 -6.15
N ALA A 137 -13.57 -5.00 -6.07
CA ALA A 137 -14.75 -4.64 -5.30
C ALA A 137 -16.02 -4.97 -6.09
N LYS A 138 -16.75 -6.02 -5.68
CA LYS A 138 -17.96 -6.46 -6.38
C LYS A 138 -19.19 -5.64 -5.91
N PRO A 139 -20.30 -5.62 -6.68
CA PRO A 139 -21.55 -4.99 -6.28
C PRO A 139 -21.99 -5.35 -4.86
N GLY A 140 -22.41 -4.35 -4.07
CA GLY A 140 -22.82 -4.54 -2.68
C GLY A 140 -21.68 -4.49 -1.66
N GLY A 141 -20.44 -4.24 -2.08
CA GLY A 141 -19.31 -4.01 -1.18
C GLY A 141 -19.53 -2.82 -0.25
N MET A 142 -19.29 -3.02 1.05
CA MET A 142 -19.41 -1.96 2.05
C MET A 142 -18.21 -1.00 2.03
N ARG A 143 -18.47 0.26 2.40
CA ARG A 143 -17.44 1.26 2.70
C ARG A 143 -16.48 0.74 3.77
N MET A 144 -15.19 1.01 3.61
CA MET A 144 -14.19 0.82 4.67
C MET A 144 -14.18 1.99 5.63
N ASP A 145 -13.81 1.72 6.88
CA ASP A 145 -13.49 2.76 7.85
C ASP A 145 -12.27 3.57 7.38
N LEU A 146 -12.24 4.86 7.73
CA LEU A 146 -11.11 5.72 7.43
C LEU A 146 -9.88 5.22 8.19
N HIS A 147 -8.74 5.21 7.52
CA HIS A 147 -7.46 4.83 8.10
C HIS A 147 -6.30 5.53 7.39
N THR A 148 -5.12 5.39 7.98
CA THR A 148 -3.83 5.70 7.38
C THR A 148 -3.05 4.39 7.22
N ASP A 149 -2.31 4.23 6.12
CA ASP A 149 -1.44 3.07 5.92
C ASP A 149 -0.09 3.20 6.63
N GLN A 150 0.21 4.39 7.15
CA GLN A 150 1.34 4.70 8.01
C GLN A 150 1.03 4.49 9.51
N TRP A 151 0.03 3.67 9.86
CA TRP A 151 -0.41 3.51 11.24
C TRP A 151 0.68 3.01 12.22
N TRP A 152 1.76 2.43 11.72
CA TRP A 152 2.87 1.86 12.48
C TRP A 152 4.00 2.85 12.74
N ALA A 153 3.98 4.04 12.12
CA ALA A 153 5.05 5.02 12.32
C ALA A 153 4.86 5.76 13.65
N PRO A 154 5.92 5.89 14.47
CA PRO A 154 5.84 6.69 15.68
C PRO A 154 5.66 8.17 15.36
N GLU A 155 4.77 8.83 16.11
CA GLU A 155 4.63 10.28 16.08
C GLU A 155 5.73 10.97 16.92
N PRO A 156 6.09 12.23 16.59
CA PRO A 156 6.93 13.03 17.47
C PRO A 156 6.35 13.11 18.88
N THR A 157 7.20 12.90 19.89
CA THR A 157 6.84 13.01 21.31
C THR A 157 7.69 14.07 21.99
N ARG A 158 7.14 14.71 23.03
CA ARG A 158 7.86 15.70 23.84
C ARG A 158 8.91 15.03 24.76
N PRO A 159 10.06 15.69 25.01
CA PRO A 159 11.08 15.18 25.92
C PRO A 159 10.51 14.83 27.30
N GLY A 160 11.01 13.74 27.90
CA GLY A 160 10.58 13.29 29.24
C GLY A 160 9.29 12.47 29.28
N ARG A 161 8.47 12.46 28.22
CA ARG A 161 7.30 11.57 28.13
C ARG A 161 7.74 10.15 27.79
N ARG A 162 7.20 9.15 28.51
CA ARG A 162 7.30 7.75 28.11
C ARG A 162 6.27 7.47 27.01
N ASN A 163 6.73 7.34 25.77
CA ASN A 163 5.89 6.94 24.65
C ASN A 163 5.56 5.44 24.67
N LEU A 164 4.49 5.05 23.96
CA LEU A 164 4.21 3.66 23.64
C LEU A 164 5.43 3.08 22.89
N PRO A 165 6.04 1.98 23.37
CA PRO A 165 7.12 1.33 22.64
C PRO A 165 6.66 0.97 21.22
N VAL A 166 7.48 1.29 20.20
CA VAL A 166 7.09 1.18 18.78
C VAL A 166 6.57 -0.22 18.43
N GLY A 167 7.22 -1.28 18.94
CA GLY A 167 6.78 -2.67 18.72
C GLY A 167 5.43 -3.04 19.38
N SER A 168 4.85 -2.18 20.21
CA SER A 168 3.52 -2.36 20.83
C SER A 168 2.40 -1.67 20.04
N MET A 169 2.71 -0.95 18.95
CA MET A 169 1.71 -0.32 18.09
C MET A 169 0.94 -1.37 17.28
N THR A 170 -0.36 -1.18 17.16
CA THR A 170 -1.28 -1.99 16.34
C THR A 170 -2.27 -1.07 15.64
N ARG A 171 -3.04 -1.59 14.68
CA ARG A 171 -4.12 -0.82 14.03
C ARG A 171 -5.17 -0.26 14.98
N LYS A 172 -5.29 -0.80 16.21
CA LYS A 172 -6.23 -0.34 17.26
C LYS A 172 -5.54 0.34 18.45
N LYS A 173 -4.20 0.33 18.50
CA LYS A 173 -3.41 0.85 19.63
C LYS A 173 -2.22 1.60 19.07
N PHE A 174 -2.30 2.92 19.10
CA PHE A 174 -1.24 3.83 18.67
C PHE A 174 -0.79 4.70 19.84
N ASP A 175 0.37 5.34 19.72
CA ASP A 175 0.84 6.27 20.74
C ASP A 175 -0.01 7.55 20.73
N CYS A 176 -0.62 7.88 21.85
CA CYS A 176 -1.42 9.10 22.03
C CYS A 176 -0.97 9.82 23.29
N ASP A 177 -0.68 11.11 23.18
CA ASP A 177 -0.33 11.97 24.31
C ASP A 177 -1.58 12.71 24.79
N LEU A 178 -2.33 12.09 25.71
CA LEU A 178 -3.60 12.63 26.22
C LEU A 178 -3.43 13.94 27.00
N GLU A 179 -2.21 14.24 27.47
CA GLU A 179 -1.89 15.49 28.15
C GLU A 179 -1.54 16.62 27.17
N PHE A 180 -1.38 16.30 25.88
CA PHE A 180 -1.07 17.29 24.86
C PHE A 180 -2.34 18.07 24.49
N THR A 181 -2.47 19.28 25.04
CA THR A 181 -3.67 20.13 24.89
C THR A 181 -3.51 21.21 23.82
N GLU A 182 -2.32 21.35 23.24
CA GLU A 182 -2.03 22.34 22.20
C GLU A 182 -2.20 21.76 20.79
N LYS A 183 -2.11 22.62 19.77
CA LYS A 183 -2.01 22.16 18.38
C LYS A 183 -0.63 21.57 18.16
N LYS A 184 -0.54 20.34 17.64
CA LYS A 184 0.75 19.69 17.35
C LYS A 184 1.56 20.58 16.40
N ALA A 185 2.73 21.03 16.87
CA ALA A 185 3.68 21.81 16.07
C ALA A 185 4.42 20.95 15.02
N SER A 186 4.43 19.63 15.21
CA SER A 186 5.14 18.67 14.36
C SER A 186 4.30 17.43 14.10
N ILE A 187 4.51 16.81 12.95
CA ILE A 187 3.90 15.54 12.53
C ILE A 187 5.02 14.59 12.07
N ALA A 188 4.80 13.28 12.14
CA ALA A 188 5.73 12.32 11.57
C ALA A 188 5.90 12.58 10.05
N PRO A 189 7.11 12.47 9.48
CA PRO A 189 7.30 12.52 8.03
C PRO A 189 6.61 11.34 7.34
N ALA A 190 6.35 11.46 6.04
CA ALA A 190 5.86 10.33 5.25
C ALA A 190 6.92 9.22 5.22
N ALA A 191 6.49 8.00 5.49
CA ALA A 191 7.28 6.79 5.63
C ALA A 191 6.77 5.67 4.71
N CYS A 192 5.55 5.82 4.18
CA CYS A 192 5.01 5.03 3.09
C CYS A 192 4.27 5.92 2.07
N SER A 193 4.11 5.38 0.87
CA SER A 193 3.30 5.95 -0.20
C SER A 193 2.56 4.83 -0.90
N ASN A 194 1.32 5.07 -1.32
CA ASN A 194 0.57 4.12 -2.12
C ASN A 194 0.43 4.62 -3.55
N VAL A 195 0.44 3.68 -4.49
CA VAL A 195 0.04 3.89 -5.87
C VAL A 195 -1.12 2.93 -6.16
N ILE A 196 -2.27 3.49 -6.49
CA ILE A 196 -3.49 2.75 -6.79
C ILE A 196 -3.84 3.01 -8.25
N PHE A 197 -3.59 2.02 -9.11
CA PHE A 197 -4.00 2.07 -10.51
C PHE A 197 -5.47 1.69 -10.65
N MET A 198 -6.20 2.53 -11.39
CA MET A 198 -7.59 2.33 -11.77
C MET A 198 -7.62 1.38 -12.97
N MET A 199 -7.98 0.10 -12.75
CA MET A 199 -8.05 -0.93 -13.82
C MET A 199 -9.41 -0.94 -14.55
N ASN A 200 -10.27 -0.01 -14.16
CA ASN A 200 -11.44 0.51 -14.85
C ASN A 200 -11.75 1.88 -14.25
N ASP A 201 -12.70 2.62 -14.83
CA ASP A 201 -13.06 3.95 -14.35
C ASP A 201 -13.47 3.93 -12.87
N PHE A 202 -12.98 4.89 -12.09
CA PHE A 202 -13.42 5.12 -10.71
C PHE A 202 -14.36 6.31 -10.67
N THR A 203 -15.47 6.15 -9.96
CA THR A 203 -16.49 7.17 -9.73
C THR A 203 -16.92 7.16 -8.28
N GLU A 204 -17.60 8.20 -7.83
CA GLU A 204 -18.31 8.22 -6.54
C GLU A 204 -19.21 6.97 -6.39
N ALA A 205 -19.98 6.64 -7.43
CA ALA A 205 -21.01 5.60 -7.39
C ALA A 205 -20.44 4.18 -7.31
N ASN A 206 -19.35 3.87 -8.02
CA ASN A 206 -18.76 2.53 -8.00
C ASN A 206 -17.75 2.32 -6.85
N GLY A 207 -17.73 3.25 -5.90
CA GLY A 207 -16.93 3.15 -4.69
C GLY A 207 -15.47 3.53 -4.92
N GLY A 208 -15.18 4.56 -5.73
CA GLY A 208 -13.86 5.19 -5.82
C GLY A 208 -13.25 5.46 -4.43
N THR A 209 -11.93 5.40 -4.33
CA THR A 209 -11.24 5.50 -3.02
C THR A 209 -11.60 6.82 -2.35
N ARG A 210 -12.13 6.75 -1.14
CA ARG A 210 -12.48 7.90 -0.30
C ARG A 210 -11.22 8.50 0.27
N LEU A 211 -11.12 9.82 0.23
CA LEU A 211 -10.02 10.60 0.78
C LEU A 211 -10.57 11.74 1.64
N VAL A 212 -9.83 12.11 2.69
CA VAL A 212 -10.01 13.39 3.40
C VAL A 212 -8.89 14.33 2.95
N PRO A 213 -9.13 15.29 2.05
CA PRO A 213 -8.08 16.17 1.54
C PRO A 213 -7.39 16.96 2.66
N GLY A 214 -6.06 16.96 2.65
CA GLY A 214 -5.23 17.67 3.64
C GLY A 214 -5.07 16.97 4.99
N SER A 215 -5.68 15.79 5.19
CA SER A 215 -5.59 15.02 6.44
C SER A 215 -4.21 14.49 6.76
N HIS A 216 -3.30 14.40 5.77
CA HIS A 216 -1.88 14.06 5.99
C HIS A 216 -1.19 15.03 6.95
N MET A 217 -1.73 16.24 7.12
CA MET A 217 -1.24 17.27 8.04
C MET A 217 -1.85 17.21 9.44
N PHE A 218 -2.77 16.27 9.73
CA PHE A 218 -3.47 16.24 11.02
C PHE A 218 -2.63 15.66 12.16
N GLY A 219 -1.58 14.89 11.84
CA GLY A 219 -0.66 14.32 12.85
C GLY A 219 -1.33 13.35 13.82
N ARG A 220 -2.44 12.74 13.40
CA ARG A 220 -3.17 11.73 14.16
C ARG A 220 -3.93 10.79 13.22
N HIS A 221 -4.38 9.69 13.79
CA HIS A 221 -5.27 8.74 13.14
C HIS A 221 -6.72 9.27 13.17
N PRO A 222 -7.58 8.81 12.24
CA PRO A 222 -9.01 9.05 12.33
C PRO A 222 -9.59 8.39 13.59
N ASP A 223 -10.50 9.09 14.25
CA ASP A 223 -11.30 8.58 15.36
C ASP A 223 -12.75 8.38 14.91
N ALA A 224 -13.32 7.21 15.22
CA ALA A 224 -14.64 6.84 14.72
C ALA A 224 -15.79 7.67 15.33
N VAL A 225 -15.59 8.27 16.51
CA VAL A 225 -16.58 9.09 17.20
C VAL A 225 -16.39 10.57 16.85
N GLU A 226 -15.16 11.07 16.94
CA GLU A 226 -14.87 12.50 16.70
C GLU A 226 -14.97 12.87 15.22
N ASP A 227 -14.56 11.98 14.32
CA ASP A 227 -14.52 12.25 12.87
C ASP A 227 -15.70 11.64 12.11
N LYS A 228 -16.78 11.25 12.79
CA LYS A 228 -17.95 10.59 12.17
C LYS A 228 -18.59 11.41 11.04
N ASP A 229 -18.54 12.74 11.17
CA ASP A 229 -19.14 13.70 10.23
C ASP A 229 -18.08 14.32 9.30
N ILE A 230 -16.85 13.79 9.29
CA ILE A 230 -15.79 14.34 8.44
C ILE A 230 -16.12 14.13 6.95
N GLU A 231 -16.02 15.21 6.19
CA GLU A 231 -16.28 15.16 4.76
C GLU A 231 -15.18 14.40 4.03
N THR A 232 -15.58 13.61 3.04
CA THR A 232 -14.69 12.85 2.16
C THR A 232 -15.05 13.10 0.71
N VAL A 233 -14.09 12.85 -0.19
CA VAL A 233 -14.30 12.83 -1.64
C VAL A 233 -13.86 11.50 -2.23
N ALA A 234 -14.48 11.06 -3.32
CA ALA A 234 -13.96 9.95 -4.11
C ALA A 234 -12.82 10.43 -5.02
N ALA A 235 -11.76 9.63 -5.11
CA ALA A 235 -10.84 9.72 -6.23
C ALA A 235 -11.53 9.18 -7.49
N GLU A 236 -11.80 10.07 -8.44
CA GLU A 236 -12.43 9.76 -9.72
C GLU A 236 -11.43 9.92 -10.87
N GLY A 237 -11.52 9.04 -11.86
CA GLY A 237 -10.63 9.04 -13.01
C GLY A 237 -10.91 7.87 -13.95
N ASN A 238 -10.44 8.02 -15.19
CA ASN A 238 -10.59 6.96 -16.20
C ASN A 238 -9.61 5.81 -15.93
N GLU A 239 -9.90 4.65 -16.50
CA GLU A 239 -8.98 3.52 -16.58
C GLU A 239 -7.55 3.95 -16.99
N GLY A 240 -6.55 3.37 -16.32
CA GLY A 240 -5.13 3.71 -16.52
C GLY A 240 -4.62 4.89 -15.69
N THR A 241 -5.51 5.63 -15.02
CA THR A 241 -5.13 6.65 -14.04
C THR A 241 -4.54 6.00 -12.79
N ALA A 242 -3.51 6.63 -12.19
CA ALA A 242 -2.99 6.26 -10.89
C ALA A 242 -3.30 7.33 -9.84
N LEU A 243 -3.81 6.90 -8.69
CA LEU A 243 -3.85 7.69 -7.45
C LEU A 243 -2.56 7.45 -6.67
N ILE A 244 -1.82 8.52 -6.38
CA ILE A 244 -0.61 8.49 -5.54
C ILE A 244 -0.96 9.16 -4.21
N THR A 245 -0.61 8.53 -3.09
CA THR A 245 -0.92 9.06 -1.75
C THR A 245 0.31 9.22 -0.87
N ASP A 246 0.30 10.25 -0.04
CA ASP A 246 1.06 10.31 1.20
C ASP A 246 0.51 9.26 2.18
N GLY A 247 1.38 8.48 2.83
CA GLY A 247 0.96 7.43 3.76
C GLY A 247 0.09 7.89 4.92
N ARG A 248 0.13 9.17 5.27
CA ARG A 248 -0.62 9.79 6.38
C ARG A 248 -2.03 10.23 5.98
N VAL A 249 -2.33 10.35 4.68
CA VAL A 249 -3.66 10.78 4.24
C VAL A 249 -4.71 9.76 4.67
N TRP A 250 -5.79 10.25 5.27
CA TRP A 250 -6.91 9.42 5.66
C TRP A 250 -7.70 9.02 4.43
N HIS A 251 -7.91 7.72 4.30
CA HIS A 251 -8.60 7.16 3.15
C HIS A 251 -9.32 5.86 3.50
N GLY A 252 -10.12 5.37 2.56
CA GLY A 252 -10.81 4.09 2.65
C GLY A 252 -11.48 3.73 1.33
N THR A 253 -11.73 2.44 1.08
CA THR A 253 -12.52 2.04 -0.10
C THR A 253 -13.96 2.53 0.02
N GLY A 254 -14.50 3.15 -1.03
CA GLY A 254 -15.90 3.57 -1.10
C GLY A 254 -16.86 2.39 -1.24
N ALA A 255 -18.14 2.61 -0.96
CA ALA A 255 -19.15 1.58 -1.18
C ALA A 255 -19.46 1.46 -2.68
N ASN A 256 -19.44 0.24 -3.22
CA ASN A 256 -19.83 0.01 -4.61
C ASN A 256 -21.34 -0.24 -4.68
N ILE A 257 -22.09 0.80 -5.04
CA ILE A 257 -23.56 0.76 -5.18
C ILE A 257 -24.01 0.52 -6.63
N THR A 258 -23.08 0.22 -7.53
CA THR A 258 -23.36 -0.11 -8.94
C THR A 258 -23.49 -1.61 -9.14
N ASN A 259 -23.76 -2.02 -10.38
CA ASN A 259 -23.86 -3.42 -10.78
C ASN A 259 -22.58 -3.97 -11.43
N GLU A 260 -21.51 -3.19 -11.45
CA GLU A 260 -20.23 -3.55 -12.07
C GLU A 260 -19.13 -3.70 -11.02
N ASN A 261 -18.13 -4.53 -11.30
CA ASN A 261 -16.95 -4.65 -10.44
C ASN A 261 -16.06 -3.41 -10.56
N ARG A 262 -15.49 -2.93 -9.46
CA ARG A 262 -14.46 -1.88 -9.45
C ARG A 262 -13.10 -2.50 -9.13
N ILE A 263 -12.14 -2.35 -10.04
CA ILE A 263 -10.87 -3.09 -10.00
C ILE A 263 -9.72 -2.11 -9.73
N ALA A 264 -9.04 -2.33 -8.61
CA ALA A 264 -7.89 -1.54 -8.20
C ALA A 264 -6.64 -2.41 -8.17
N MET A 265 -5.54 -1.98 -8.79
CA MET A 265 -4.23 -2.58 -8.58
C MET A 265 -3.43 -1.69 -7.62
N LEU A 266 -2.94 -2.25 -6.52
CA LEU A 266 -2.38 -1.51 -5.39
C LEU A 266 -0.92 -1.89 -5.18
N LEU A 267 -0.07 -0.87 -5.16
CA LEU A 267 1.32 -0.95 -4.74
C LEU A 267 1.48 -0.06 -3.50
N THR A 268 2.00 -0.61 -2.42
CA THR A 268 2.42 0.17 -1.25
C THR A 268 3.93 0.15 -1.20
N PHE A 269 4.55 1.32 -1.09
CA PHE A 269 5.98 1.50 -0.91
C PHE A 269 6.29 1.99 0.50
N CYS A 270 7.47 1.68 1.01
CA CYS A 270 7.98 2.23 2.26
C CYS A 270 9.47 2.54 2.18
N GLY A 271 9.93 3.40 3.09
CA GLY A 271 11.37 3.65 3.24
C GLY A 271 12.14 2.36 3.57
N PRO A 272 13.42 2.28 3.19
CA PRO A 272 14.25 1.06 3.30
C PRO A 272 14.46 0.59 4.75
N GLN A 273 14.33 1.49 5.72
CA GLN A 273 14.41 1.18 7.16
C GLN A 273 13.20 0.42 7.70
N TYR A 274 12.08 0.37 6.97
CA TYR A 274 10.85 -0.25 7.43
C TYR A 274 10.68 -1.66 6.90
N ARG A 275 10.11 -2.54 7.73
CA ARG A 275 9.77 -3.91 7.32
C ARG A 275 8.56 -3.90 6.37
N PRO A 276 8.68 -4.46 5.16
CA PRO A 276 7.56 -4.68 4.24
C PRO A 276 6.44 -5.54 4.82
N GLN A 277 5.21 -5.36 4.34
CA GLN A 277 4.10 -6.29 4.64
C GLN A 277 4.36 -7.68 4.05
N VAL A 278 4.94 -7.73 2.85
CA VAL A 278 5.34 -8.96 2.17
C VAL A 278 6.85 -9.15 2.31
N ASN A 279 7.27 -10.32 2.79
CA ASN A 279 8.69 -10.69 2.78
C ASN A 279 9.14 -11.11 1.38
N PHE A 280 9.32 -10.13 0.47
CA PHE A 280 9.60 -10.36 -0.94
C PHE A 280 10.80 -11.26 -1.22
N PRO A 281 11.96 -11.14 -0.52
CA PRO A 281 13.09 -12.04 -0.75
C PRO A 281 12.74 -13.54 -0.56
N MET A 282 11.71 -13.83 0.24
CA MET A 282 11.22 -15.20 0.47
C MET A 282 9.98 -15.56 -0.35
N ALA A 283 9.22 -14.56 -0.81
CA ALA A 283 7.95 -14.77 -1.49
C ALA A 283 8.09 -14.84 -3.01
N ILE A 284 9.04 -14.12 -3.59
CA ILE A 284 9.22 -14.07 -5.05
C ILE A 284 9.80 -15.38 -5.57
N ASP A 285 9.30 -15.83 -6.72
CA ASP A 285 9.85 -17.01 -7.40
C ASP A 285 11.33 -16.80 -7.74
N LYS A 286 12.13 -17.86 -7.57
CA LYS A 286 13.58 -17.79 -7.75
C LYS A 286 13.98 -17.42 -9.16
N GLU A 287 13.27 -17.90 -10.16
CA GLU A 287 13.57 -17.60 -11.56
C GLU A 287 13.26 -16.13 -11.88
N ILE A 288 12.22 -15.56 -11.26
CA ILE A 288 11.94 -14.13 -11.32
C ILE A 288 13.06 -13.32 -10.67
N LEU A 289 13.53 -13.71 -9.47
CA LEU A 289 14.64 -13.01 -8.81
C LEU A 289 15.95 -13.05 -9.61
N LYS A 290 16.22 -14.15 -10.32
CA LYS A 290 17.41 -14.30 -11.16
C LYS A 290 17.38 -13.39 -12.38
N SER A 291 16.22 -13.20 -13.00
CA SER A 291 16.06 -12.32 -14.18
C SER A 291 15.71 -10.88 -13.82
N ALA A 292 15.42 -10.58 -12.55
CA ALA A 292 15.01 -9.26 -12.10
C ALA A 292 16.05 -8.18 -12.43
N SER A 293 15.56 -7.02 -12.88
CA SER A 293 16.38 -5.82 -13.01
C SER A 293 16.88 -5.36 -11.63
N ASP A 294 17.90 -4.50 -11.59
CA ASP A 294 18.36 -3.93 -10.32
C ASP A 294 17.30 -3.05 -9.65
N ARG A 295 16.42 -2.41 -10.44
CA ARG A 295 15.27 -1.67 -9.92
C ARG A 295 14.28 -2.64 -9.26
N GLN A 296 13.93 -3.74 -9.92
CA GLN A 296 13.05 -4.77 -9.35
C GLN A 296 13.65 -5.41 -8.10
N LYS A 297 14.96 -5.73 -8.10
CA LYS A 297 15.66 -6.20 -6.90
C LYS A 297 15.58 -5.20 -5.75
N ALA A 298 15.75 -3.91 -6.03
CA ALA A 298 15.57 -2.86 -5.02
C ALA A 298 14.14 -2.83 -4.49
N MET A 299 13.14 -2.92 -5.36
CA MET A 299 11.73 -3.01 -4.95
C MET A 299 11.45 -4.26 -4.10
N PHE A 300 12.07 -5.40 -4.40
CA PHE A 300 11.96 -6.62 -3.60
C PHE A 300 12.80 -6.61 -2.32
N GLY A 301 13.40 -5.48 -1.95
CA GLY A 301 14.17 -5.32 -0.72
C GLY A 301 15.51 -6.04 -0.71
N LEU A 302 16.06 -6.35 -1.89
CA LEU A 302 17.38 -6.97 -2.03
C LEU A 302 18.52 -5.96 -2.02
N LYS A 303 18.24 -4.67 -2.28
CA LYS A 303 19.27 -3.61 -2.24
C LYS A 303 19.67 -3.31 -0.79
N ILE A 304 20.97 -3.31 -0.52
CA ILE A 304 21.51 -2.92 0.78
C ILE A 304 21.47 -1.40 0.91
N TRP A 305 20.90 -0.91 2.01
CA TRP A 305 20.79 0.52 2.28
C TRP A 305 21.55 0.87 3.55
N TRP A 306 22.70 1.54 3.42
CA TRP A 306 23.56 1.95 4.56
C TRP A 306 23.87 0.81 5.56
N GLY A 307 23.97 -0.42 5.06
CA GLY A 307 24.22 -1.63 5.85
C GLY A 307 22.98 -2.35 6.38
N TYR A 308 21.78 -1.75 6.26
CA TYR A 308 20.52 -2.45 6.48
C TYR A 308 20.27 -3.44 5.34
N GLY A 309 19.74 -4.62 5.69
CA GLY A 309 19.46 -5.70 4.74
C GLY A 309 20.62 -6.65 4.44
N ARG A 310 21.82 -6.44 5.01
CA ARG A 310 22.99 -7.32 4.80
C ARG A 310 22.77 -8.76 5.32
N THR A 311 23.37 -9.73 4.64
CA THR A 311 23.38 -11.17 5.00
C THR A 311 24.69 -11.63 5.65
N GLY A 312 25.52 -10.69 6.13
CA GLY A 312 26.82 -10.97 6.76
C GLY A 312 28.04 -10.59 5.92
N ASN A 313 27.86 -10.30 4.63
CA ASN A 313 28.87 -9.68 3.78
C ASN A 313 28.65 -8.16 3.70
N PRO A 314 29.60 -7.32 4.16
CA PRO A 314 29.42 -5.87 4.13
C PRO A 314 29.65 -5.23 2.76
N ASN A 315 30.22 -5.96 1.78
CA ASN A 315 30.70 -5.44 0.51
C ASN A 315 29.80 -5.82 -0.68
N LEU A 316 28.49 -5.83 -0.47
CA LEU A 316 27.49 -6.11 -1.52
C LEU A 316 26.57 -4.90 -1.67
N ASP A 317 26.16 -4.62 -2.91
CA ASP A 317 25.10 -3.65 -3.22
C ASP A 317 23.71 -4.30 -3.17
N PHE A 318 23.62 -5.57 -3.56
CA PHE A 318 22.41 -6.38 -3.49
C PHE A 318 22.69 -7.71 -2.80
N ILE A 319 21.77 -8.18 -1.96
CA ILE A 319 21.83 -9.53 -1.41
C ILE A 319 21.32 -10.55 -2.42
N ASN A 320 21.91 -11.74 -2.39
CA ASN A 320 21.42 -12.91 -3.10
C ASN A 320 20.82 -13.90 -2.07
N PRO A 321 19.50 -14.12 -2.04
CA PRO A 321 18.87 -15.05 -1.11
C PRO A 321 19.33 -16.51 -1.24
N GLU A 322 19.94 -16.89 -2.38
CA GLU A 322 20.51 -18.22 -2.60
C GLU A 322 21.98 -18.34 -2.16
N GLU A 323 22.64 -17.23 -1.82
CA GLU A 323 24.01 -17.25 -1.34
C GLU A 323 24.09 -17.90 0.04
N LYS A 324 24.93 -18.93 0.16
CA LYS A 324 25.18 -19.58 1.45
C LYS A 324 26.13 -18.74 2.27
N ALA A 325 25.70 -18.39 3.49
CA ALA A 325 26.58 -17.78 4.47
C ALA A 325 27.76 -18.71 4.80
N LEU A 326 28.91 -18.13 5.15
CA LEU A 326 30.16 -18.81 5.49
C LEU A 326 29.99 -19.93 6.53
N GLY A 327 28.96 -19.81 7.39
CA GLY A 327 28.65 -20.81 8.40
C GLY A 327 29.71 -20.88 9.50
N LYS A 328 29.74 -22.00 10.22
CA LYS A 328 30.71 -22.25 11.29
C LYS A 328 32.00 -22.83 10.69
N LEU A 329 33.09 -22.10 10.78
CA LEU A 329 34.42 -22.60 10.44
C LEU A 329 35.08 -23.30 11.64
N THR A 330 35.88 -24.33 11.37
CA THR A 330 36.77 -24.96 12.36
C THR A 330 38.18 -25.03 11.81
N LEU A 331 39.19 -24.84 12.66
CA LEU A 331 40.61 -24.84 12.25
C LEU A 331 41.07 -26.19 11.65
N ASN A 332 40.29 -27.27 11.84
CA ASN A 332 40.63 -28.62 11.39
C ASN A 332 39.97 -29.04 10.05
N GLN A 333 39.19 -28.18 9.40
CA GLN A 333 38.70 -28.45 8.05
C GLN A 333 39.78 -28.05 7.03
N LYS A 334 40.49 -29.04 6.48
CA LYS A 334 41.37 -28.85 5.32
C LYS A 334 40.50 -28.58 4.08
N ASN A 335 40.93 -27.56 3.32
CA ASN A 335 40.33 -27.00 2.10
C ASN A 335 39.77 -28.02 1.11
#